data_AF-A0A9E5NZB7-F1
#
_entry.id   AF-A0A9E5NZB7-F1
#
_cell.length_a   1.000
_cell.length_b   1.000
_cell.length_c   1.000
_cell.angle_alpha   90.00
_cell.angle_beta   90.00
_cell.angle_gamma   90.00
#
_symmetry.space_group_name_H-M   'P 1'
#
loop_
_entity.id
_entity.type
_entity.pdbx_description
1 polymer ?
#
loop_
_entity_poly.entity_id
_entity_poly.type
_entity_poly.pdbx_seq_one_letter_code
_entity_poly.pdbx_strand_id
1 'polypeptide(L)' 'MYLGLVLVVLGIAVITGSLTPLLVVPIFALLLDRKFIAAEERMLEKRFGSAWLEYKKSVRRWI' A
#
# COMPACT_ATOMS: atom_id res chain seq x y z
N MET A 1 -5.08 -2.74 4.58
CA MET A 1 -5.95 -2.83 3.38
C MET A 1 -5.15 -2.99 2.09
N TYR A 2 -4.27 -2.05 1.75
CA TYR A 2 -3.54 -2.05 0.47
C TYR A 2 -2.69 -3.30 0.21
N LEU A 3 -2.02 -3.87 1.23
CA LEU A 3 -1.31 -5.14 1.08
C LEU A 3 -2.22 -6.28 0.62
N GLY A 4 -3.44 -6.39 1.18
CA GLY A 4 -4.43 -7.38 0.75
C GLY A 4 -4.83 -7.18 -0.72
N LEU A 5 -5.01 -5.92 -1.16
CA LEU A 5 -5.29 -5.62 -2.57
C LEU A 5 -4.14 -6.04 -3.50
N VAL A 6 -2.89 -5.75 -3.11
CA VAL A 6 -1.70 -6.20 -3.85
C VAL A 6 -1.63 -7.73 -3.93
N LEU A 7 -1.92 -8.43 -2.82
CA LEU A 7 -1.95 -9.89 -2.79
C LEU A 7 -3.06 -10.49 -3.66
N VAL A 8 -4.23 -9.86 -3.72
CA VAL A 8 -5.32 -10.28 -4.63
C VAL A 8 -4.89 -10.14 -6.09
N VAL A 9 -4.32 -8.98 -6.47
CA VAL A 9 -3.83 -8.76 -7.84
C VAL A 9 -2.67 -9.72 -8.17
N LEU A 10 -1.80 -10.01 -7.20
CA LEU A 10 -0.76 -11.03 -7.35
C LEU A 10 -1.36 -12.43 -7.55
N GLY A 11 -2.36 -12.82 -6.76
CA GLY A 11 -3.04 -14.10 -6.93
C GLY A 11 -3.67 -14.25 -8.31
N ILE A 12 -4.33 -13.19 -8.81
CA ILE A 12 -4.87 -13.15 -10.17
C ILE A 12 -3.73 -13.28 -11.19
N ALA A 13 -2.65 -12.51 -11.04
CA ALA A 13 -1.50 -12.57 -11.93
C ALA A 13 -0.92 -13.99 -12.06
N VAL A 14 -0.81 -14.70 -10.93
CA VAL A 14 -0.35 -16.09 -10.88
C VAL A 14 -1.33 -17.04 -11.58
N ILE A 15 -2.63 -16.93 -11.31
CA ILE A 15 -3.67 -17.77 -11.94
C ILE A 15 -3.70 -17.57 -13.46
N THR A 16 -3.44 -16.35 -13.94
CA THR A 16 -3.48 -16.04 -15.38
C THR A 16 -2.27 -16.60 -16.14
N GLY A 17 -1.22 -17.07 -15.44
CA GLY A 17 -0.05 -17.72 -16.06
C GLY A 17 0.80 -16.83 -16.98
N SER A 18 0.55 -15.52 -16.98
CA SER A 18 1.25 -14.54 -17.83
C SER A 18 2.30 -13.77 -17.04
N LEU A 19 3.42 -13.44 -17.68
CA LEU A 19 4.51 -12.68 -17.06
C LEU A 19 4.19 -11.17 -16.98
N THR A 20 3.30 -10.67 -17.84
CA THR A 20 2.95 -9.24 -17.88
C THR A 20 2.27 -8.76 -16.58
N PRO A 21 1.24 -9.44 -16.04
CA PRO A 21 0.62 -9.05 -14.77
C PRO A 21 1.60 -9.09 -13.58
N LEU A 22 2.56 -10.02 -13.60
CA LEU A 22 3.61 -10.11 -12.57
C LEU A 22 4.49 -8.86 -12.51
N LEU A 23 4.77 -8.21 -13.63
CA LEU A 23 5.48 -6.93 -13.68
C LEU A 23 4.60 -5.73 -13.27
N VAL A 24 3.29 -5.83 -13.49
CA VAL A 24 2.33 -4.77 -13.12
C VAL A 24 2.14 -4.70 -11.60
N VAL A 25 2.16 -5.83 -10.90
CA VAL A 25 1.98 -5.91 -9.43
C VAL A 25 2.93 -4.98 -8.65
N PRO A 26 4.26 -5.02 -8.83
CA PRO A 26 5.16 -4.14 -8.09
C PRO A 26 4.98 -2.67 -8.45
N ILE A 27 4.69 -2.35 -9.73
CA ILE A 27 4.39 -0.98 -10.16
C ILE A 27 3.13 -0.46 -9.48
N PHE A 28 2.10 -1.30 -9.40
CA PHE A 28 0.84 -0.99 -8.73
C PHE A 28 1.03 -0.79 -7.22
N ALA A 29 1.82 -1.65 -6.56
CA ALA A 29 2.15 -1.50 -5.15
C ALA A 29 2.89 -0.17 -4.87
N LEU A 30 3.85 0.20 -5.72
CA LEU A 30 4.57 1.48 -5.61
C LEU A 30 3.66 2.69 -5.81
N LEU A 31 2.70 2.60 -6.74
CA LEU A 31 1.71 3.65 -6.96
C LEU A 31 0.81 3.84 -5.73
N LEU A 32 0.33 2.75 -5.14
CA LEU A 32 -0.46 2.80 -3.91
C LEU A 32 0.32 3.43 -2.77
N ASP A 33 1.57 3.02 -2.54
CA ASP A 33 2.43 3.57 -1.49
C ASP A 33 2.64 5.08 -1.67
N ARG A 34 3.06 5.50 -2.86
CA ARG A 34 3.49 6.89 -3.13
C ARG A 34 2.32 7.86 -3.23
N LYS A 35 1.17 7.43 -3.77
CA LYS A 35 0.03 8.32 -4.05
C LYS A 35 -1.06 8.19 -3.00
N PHE A 36 -1.48 6.98 -2.66
CA PHE A 36 -2.62 6.76 -1.79
C PHE A 36 -2.21 6.77 -0.32
N ILE A 37 -1.29 5.89 0.08
CA ILE A 37 -0.84 5.79 1.49
C ILE A 37 -0.25 7.14 1.93
N ALA A 38 0.64 7.73 1.14
CA ALA A 38 1.24 9.02 1.50
C ALA A 38 0.22 10.17 1.64
N ALA A 39 -0.84 10.21 0.82
CA ALA A 39 -1.89 11.22 0.93
C ALA A 39 -2.76 11.00 2.16
N GLU A 40 -3.10 9.73 2.44
CA GLU A 40 -3.90 9.32 3.60
C GLU A 40 -3.16 9.64 4.91
N GLU A 41 -1.86 9.34 4.98
CA GLU A 41 -1.04 9.70 6.15
C GLU A 41 -0.99 11.21 6.39
N ARG A 42 -0.88 12.03 5.34
CA ARG A 42 -0.90 13.49 5.48
C ARG A 42 -2.24 14.00 6.00
N MET A 43 -3.34 13.36 5.58
CA MET A 43 -4.68 13.69 6.08
C MET A 43 -4.81 13.30 7.55
N LEU A 44 -4.31 12.12 7.94
CA LEU A 44 -4.31 11.67 9.33
C LEU A 44 -3.43 12.55 10.21
N GLU A 45 -2.27 12.97 9.72
CA GLU A 45 -1.38 13.90 10.43
C GLU A 45 -2.06 15.26 10.66
N LYS A 46 -2.77 15.80 9.65
CA LYS A 46 -3.55 17.03 9.80
C LYS A 46 -4.70 16.89 10.79
N ARG A 47 -5.33 15.70 10.86
CA ARG A 47 -6.52 15.46 11.69
C ARG A 47 -6.19 15.12 13.14
N PHE A 48 -5.11 14.39 13.38
CA PHE A 48 -4.77 13.81 14.68
C PHE A 48 -3.43 14.29 15.25
N GLY A 49 -2.60 14.98 14.46
CA GLY A 49 -1.37 15.61 14.93
C GLY A 49 -0.39 14.65 15.60
N SER A 50 0.02 14.97 16.82
CA SER A 50 1.02 14.22 17.60
C SER A 50 0.59 12.78 17.91
N ALA A 51 -0.70 12.54 18.18
CA ALA A 51 -1.22 11.19 18.44
C ALA A 51 -1.01 10.26 17.24
N TRP A 52 -1.14 10.78 16.02
CA TRP A 52 -0.83 10.03 14.80
C TRP A 52 0.67 9.79 14.64
N LEU A 53 1.51 10.76 14.98
CA LEU A 53 2.97 10.60 14.89
C LEU A 53 3.51 9.53 15.84
N GLU A 54 2.95 9.43 17.05
CA GLU A 54 3.30 8.36 17.99
C GLU A 54 2.80 7.00 17.51
N TYR A 55 1.54 6.92 17.06
CA TYR A 55 0.99 5.70 16.50
C TYR A 55 1.77 5.22 15.27
N LYS A 56 2.13 6.13 14.36
CA LYS A 56 2.87 5.80 13.14
C LYS A 56 4.24 5.18 13.43
N LYS A 57 4.84 5.41 14.60
CA LYS A 57 6.11 4.77 15.01
C LYS A 57 5.95 3.32 15.44
N SER A 58 4.76 2.93 15.94
CA SER A 58 4.50 1.57 16.41
C SER A 58 4.06 0.61 15.30
N VAL A 59 3.67 1.14 14.13
CA VAL A 59 3.20 0.35 12.99
C VAL A 59 4.03 0.59 11.73
N ARG A 60 4.38 -0.49 11.02
CA ARG A 60 5.05 -0.39 9.72
C ARG A 60 4.01 -0.23 8.61
N ARG A 61 4.39 0.48 7.53
CA ARG A 61 3.52 0.67 6.35
C ARG A 61 3.26 -0.63 5.58
N TRP A 62 4.31 -1.43 5.47
CA TRP A 62 4.32 -2.76 4.88
C TRP A 62 5.00 -3.68 5.90
N ILE A 63 4.33 -4.79 6.26
CA ILE A 63 4.72 -5.84 7.24
C ILE A 63 5.62 -5.36 8.40
#